data_AF-A0A433WHP0-F1
#
_entry.id   AF-A0A433WHP0-F1
#
_cell.length_a   1.000
_cell.length_b   1.000
_cell.length_c   1.000
_cell.angle_alpha   90.00
_cell.angle_beta   90.00
_cell.angle_gamma   90.00
#
_symmetry.space_group_name_H-M   'P 1'
#
loop_
_entity.id
_entity.type
_entity.pdbx_description
1 polymer ?
#
loop_
_entity_poly.entity_id
_entity_poly.type
_entity_poly.pdbx_seq_one_letter_code
_entity_poly.pdbx_strand_id
1 'polypeptide(L)'
;MLDKIKQLECAAGTYRHNGQPVPQEALALYISINPRDLWKATFASLVTFAENIRQQQLTKNPHQEVMSEIQKSCSNKYYMDIDVDRKDPAILETISSYINPSCLTILETRGGYHVLIELAAIDPSVKKTWYRQITALPDVDQSGDNLIPVPGCVQGGFVPFFK
;
A
#
# COMPACT_ATOMS: atom_id res chain seq x y z
N MET A 1 8.61 2.04 -15.21
CA MET A 1 7.81 2.46 -14.04
C MET A 1 7.70 3.98 -13.98
N LEU A 2 8.81 4.73 -14.00
CA LEU A 2 8.80 6.20 -14.08
C LEU A 2 7.94 6.72 -15.24
N ASP A 3 8.03 6.12 -16.43
CA ASP A 3 7.19 6.54 -17.56
C ASP A 3 5.70 6.33 -17.32
N LYS A 4 5.33 5.34 -16.50
CA LYS A 4 3.92 5.13 -16.13
C LYS A 4 3.43 6.20 -15.18
N ILE A 5 4.27 6.66 -14.26
CA ILE A 5 3.98 7.80 -13.38
C ILE A 5 3.83 9.07 -14.23
N LYS A 6 4.75 9.31 -15.17
CA LYS A 6 4.66 10.44 -16.11
C LYS A 6 3.38 10.42 -16.94
N GLN A 7 2.90 9.25 -17.35
CA GLN A 7 1.61 9.11 -18.05
C GLN A 7 0.39 9.51 -17.19
N LEU A 8 0.53 9.57 -15.88
CA LEU A 8 -0.53 9.98 -14.95
C LEU A 8 -0.44 11.47 -14.58
N GLU A 9 0.57 12.19 -15.07
CA GLU A 9 0.72 13.62 -14.82
C GLU A 9 -0.38 14.41 -15.50
N CYS A 10 -0.88 15.44 -14.80
CA CYS A 10 -1.82 16.40 -15.34
C CYS A 10 -1.44 17.80 -14.87
N ALA A 11 -1.82 18.83 -15.64
CA ALA A 11 -1.53 20.21 -15.25
C ALA A 11 -2.28 20.58 -13.96
N ALA A 12 -1.67 21.40 -13.10
CA ALA A 12 -2.30 21.83 -11.86
C ALA A 12 -3.68 22.48 -12.11
N GLY A 13 -4.66 22.11 -11.30
CA GLY A 13 -6.05 22.57 -11.44
C GLY A 13 -6.89 21.84 -12.51
N THR A 14 -6.32 20.88 -13.24
CA THR A 14 -7.08 20.06 -14.20
C THR A 14 -7.71 18.83 -13.58
N TYR A 15 -7.13 18.29 -12.51
CA TYR A 15 -7.77 17.23 -11.72
C TYR A 15 -8.89 17.83 -10.87
N ARG A 16 -10.14 17.40 -11.10
CA ARG A 16 -11.34 17.98 -10.48
C ARG A 16 -12.22 16.93 -9.82
N HIS A 17 -12.79 17.30 -8.68
CA HIS A 17 -13.82 16.54 -7.98
C HIS A 17 -15.06 17.43 -7.80
N ASN A 18 -16.23 16.97 -8.25
CA ASN A 18 -17.47 17.75 -8.26
C ASN A 18 -17.31 19.15 -8.88
N GLY A 19 -16.54 19.23 -9.98
CA GLY A 19 -16.27 20.47 -10.71
C GLY A 19 -15.23 21.40 -10.09
N GLN A 20 -14.81 21.17 -8.84
CA GLN A 20 -13.80 21.96 -8.15
C GLN A 20 -12.40 21.38 -8.37
N PRO A 21 -11.38 22.22 -8.61
CA PRO A 21 -10.00 21.76 -8.69
C PRO A 21 -9.58 21.14 -7.36
N VAL A 22 -8.97 19.96 -7.43
CA VAL A 22 -8.38 19.31 -6.26
C VAL A 22 -7.03 19.97 -5.99
N PRO A 23 -6.76 20.47 -4.77
CA PRO A 23 -5.47 21.08 -4.46
C PRO A 23 -4.35 20.03 -4.48
N GLN A 24 -3.13 20.45 -4.84
CA GLN A 24 -1.99 19.54 -5.02
C GLN A 24 -1.69 18.75 -3.73
N GLU A 25 -1.80 19.41 -2.58
CA GLU A 25 -1.62 18.81 -1.27
C GLU A 25 -2.66 17.73 -0.94
N ALA A 26 -3.82 17.70 -1.61
CA ALA A 26 -4.82 16.65 -1.44
C ALA A 26 -4.63 15.47 -2.42
N LEU A 27 -3.69 15.58 -3.36
CA LEU A 27 -3.34 14.49 -4.26
C LEU A 27 -2.29 13.58 -3.61
N ALA A 28 -2.42 12.29 -3.87
CA ALA A 28 -1.42 11.30 -3.51
C ALA A 28 -1.39 10.19 -4.56
N LEU A 29 -0.19 9.67 -4.83
CA LEU A 29 0.00 8.51 -5.69
C LEU A 29 0.42 7.33 -4.83
N TYR A 30 -0.33 6.24 -4.94
CA TYR A 30 -0.11 5.00 -4.21
C TYR A 30 0.14 3.83 -5.16
N ILE A 31 0.84 2.81 -4.68
CA ILE A 31 1.18 1.63 -5.45
C ILE A 31 1.17 0.35 -4.62
N SER A 32 0.80 -0.76 -5.26
CA SER A 32 0.98 -2.10 -4.70
C SER A 32 2.45 -2.50 -4.72
N ILE A 33 2.98 -2.93 -3.59
CA ILE A 33 4.39 -3.37 -3.46
C ILE A 33 4.66 -4.73 -4.11
N ASN A 34 3.64 -5.59 -4.20
CA ASN A 34 3.72 -6.89 -4.84
C ASN A 34 2.91 -6.93 -6.15
N PRO A 35 3.33 -7.72 -7.16
CA PRO A 35 2.62 -7.82 -8.43
C PRO A 35 1.19 -8.35 -8.26
N ARG A 36 0.27 -7.82 -9.06
CA ARG A 36 -1.12 -8.28 -9.15
C ARG A 36 -1.28 -9.30 -10.28
N ASP A 37 -2.09 -10.32 -10.04
CA ASP A 37 -2.52 -11.29 -11.05
C ASP A 37 -3.87 -10.85 -11.63
N LEU A 38 -3.85 -10.37 -12.87
CA LEU A 38 -5.06 -9.85 -13.53
C LEU A 38 -6.02 -10.97 -13.97
N TRP A 39 -5.55 -12.19 -14.19
CA TRP A 39 -6.42 -13.33 -14.51
C TRP A 39 -7.18 -13.79 -13.28
N LYS A 40 -6.48 -13.88 -12.14
CA LYS A 40 -7.10 -14.12 -10.84
C LYS A 40 -8.12 -13.02 -10.50
N ALA A 41 -7.75 -11.76 -10.71
CA ALA A 41 -8.66 -10.62 -10.50
C ALA A 41 -9.89 -10.67 -11.41
N THR A 42 -9.72 -11.07 -12.67
CA THR A 42 -10.82 -11.23 -13.63
C THR A 42 -11.83 -12.25 -13.13
N PHE A 43 -11.37 -13.43 -12.73
CA PHE A 43 -12.24 -14.48 -12.20
C PHE A 43 -12.95 -14.02 -10.91
N ALA A 44 -12.22 -13.43 -9.97
CA ALA A 44 -12.79 -12.90 -8.73
C ALA A 44 -13.86 -11.82 -9.01
N SER A 45 -13.62 -10.94 -9.99
CA SER A 45 -14.58 -9.91 -10.40
C SER A 45 -15.88 -10.51 -10.93
N LEU A 46 -15.81 -11.58 -11.72
CA LEU A 46 -17.01 -12.28 -12.22
C LEU A 46 -17.87 -12.82 -11.07
N VAL A 47 -17.23 -13.42 -10.06
CA VAL A 47 -17.92 -13.91 -8.86
C VAL A 47 -18.56 -12.75 -8.09
N THR A 48 -17.80 -11.67 -7.86
CA THR A 48 -18.30 -10.47 -7.18
C THR A 48 -19.50 -9.85 -7.90
N PHE A 49 -19.49 -9.80 -9.23
CA PHE A 49 -20.62 -9.32 -10.02
C PHE A 49 -21.85 -10.20 -9.89
N ALA A 50 -21.70 -11.52 -9.99
CA ALA A 50 -22.80 -12.45 -9.81
C ALA A 50 -23.44 -12.29 -8.42
N GLU A 51 -22.62 -12.11 -7.38
CA GLU A 51 -23.08 -11.86 -6.02
C GLU A 51 -23.81 -10.52 -5.88
N ASN A 52 -23.24 -9.44 -6.42
CA ASN A 52 -23.88 -8.12 -6.38
C ASN A 52 -25.25 -8.13 -7.10
N ILE A 53 -25.37 -8.84 -8.23
CA ILE A 53 -26.64 -9.02 -8.96
C ILE A 53 -27.63 -9.83 -8.11
N ARG A 54 -27.19 -10.97 -7.56
CA ARG A 54 -28.03 -11.84 -6.71
C ARG A 54 -28.59 -11.08 -5.51
N GLN A 55 -27.78 -10.21 -4.92
CA GLN A 55 -28.14 -9.41 -3.74
C GLN A 55 -28.79 -8.07 -4.08
N GLN A 56 -29.04 -7.77 -5.36
CA GLN A 56 -29.62 -6.51 -5.83
C GLN A 56 -28.85 -5.26 -5.36
N GLN A 57 -27.52 -5.34 -5.32
CA GLN A 57 -26.62 -4.24 -4.92
C GLN A 57 -26.42 -3.23 -6.07
N LEU A 58 -27.52 -2.58 -6.50
CA LEU A 58 -27.56 -1.74 -7.71
C LEU A 58 -26.73 -0.45 -7.62
N THR A 59 -26.32 -0.04 -6.43
CA THR A 59 -25.51 1.17 -6.20
C THR A 59 -24.01 0.93 -6.34
N LYS A 60 -23.57 -0.33 -6.39
CA LYS A 60 -22.16 -0.66 -6.53
C LYS A 60 -21.66 -0.38 -7.95
N ASN A 61 -20.53 0.30 -8.05
CA ASN A 61 -19.91 0.62 -9.32
C ASN A 61 -19.03 -0.57 -9.79
N PRO A 62 -19.34 -1.23 -10.93
CA PRO A 62 -18.57 -2.37 -11.41
C PRO A 62 -17.08 -2.09 -11.60
N HIS A 63 -16.72 -0.87 -12.02
CA HIS A 63 -15.32 -0.47 -12.16
C HIS A 63 -14.60 -0.46 -10.81
N GLN A 64 -15.22 0.07 -9.76
CA GLN A 64 -14.63 0.08 -8.41
C GLN A 64 -14.48 -1.34 -7.84
N GLU A 65 -15.44 -2.22 -8.11
CA GLU A 65 -15.35 -3.62 -7.70
C GLU A 65 -14.17 -4.32 -8.41
N VAL A 66 -13.98 -4.12 -9.72
CA VAL A 66 -12.81 -4.67 -10.45
C VAL A 66 -11.50 -4.12 -9.90
N MET A 67 -11.41 -2.82 -9.64
CA MET A 67 -10.21 -2.22 -9.04
C MET A 67 -9.91 -2.83 -7.66
N SER A 68 -10.95 -3.09 -6.87
CA SER A 68 -10.82 -3.75 -5.57
C SER A 68 -10.32 -5.19 -5.72
N GLU A 69 -10.83 -5.95 -6.69
CA GLU A 69 -10.39 -7.32 -6.94
C GLU A 69 -8.97 -7.40 -7.51
N ILE A 70 -8.56 -6.42 -8.34
CA ILE A 70 -7.17 -6.27 -8.79
C ILE A 70 -6.27 -6.07 -7.57
N GLN A 71 -6.62 -5.17 -6.66
CA GLN A 71 -5.83 -4.90 -5.46
C GLN A 71 -5.69 -6.15 -4.58
N LYS A 72 -6.78 -6.91 -4.36
CA LYS A 72 -6.75 -8.16 -3.55
C LYS A 72 -6.00 -9.31 -4.22
N SER A 73 -5.90 -9.31 -5.54
CA SER A 73 -5.34 -10.41 -6.33
C SER A 73 -3.81 -10.37 -6.39
N CYS A 74 -3.16 -10.50 -5.23
CA CYS A 74 -1.71 -10.69 -5.19
C CYS A 74 -1.31 -11.96 -5.95
N SER A 75 -0.27 -11.82 -6.77
CA SER A 75 0.47 -12.93 -7.37
C SER A 75 1.50 -13.42 -6.34
N ASN A 76 2.79 -13.21 -6.56
CA ASN A 76 3.84 -13.53 -5.61
C ASN A 76 3.99 -12.43 -4.55
N LYS A 77 4.13 -12.84 -3.28
CA LYS A 77 4.48 -11.94 -2.17
C LYS A 77 6.00 -11.92 -2.00
N TYR A 78 6.62 -10.81 -2.37
CA TYR A 78 8.05 -10.53 -2.15
C TYR A 78 8.26 -9.70 -0.90
N TYR A 79 7.36 -8.73 -0.66
CA TYR A 79 7.41 -7.82 0.46
C TYR A 79 6.19 -7.96 1.36
N MET A 80 6.38 -7.69 2.64
CA MET A 80 5.30 -7.35 3.56
C MET A 80 5.48 -5.91 4.02
N ASP A 81 4.39 -5.15 4.03
CA ASP A 81 4.34 -3.81 4.59
C ASP A 81 3.88 -3.87 6.05
N ILE A 82 4.52 -3.06 6.89
CA ILE A 82 4.07 -2.70 8.24
C ILE A 82 3.87 -1.18 8.24
N ASP A 83 2.61 -0.75 8.28
CA ASP A 83 2.24 0.66 8.34
C ASP A 83 2.23 1.12 9.80
N VAL A 84 3.04 2.16 10.06
CA VAL A 84 3.26 2.71 11.38
C VAL A 84 2.79 4.16 11.38
N ASP A 85 1.71 4.45 12.09
CA ASP A 85 1.03 5.76 12.12
C ASP A 85 1.66 6.76 13.09
N ARG A 86 2.99 6.68 13.26
CA ARG A 86 3.73 7.57 14.13
C ARG A 86 5.17 7.77 13.67
N LYS A 87 5.57 9.04 13.52
CA LYS A 87 6.97 9.45 13.29
C LYS A 87 7.82 9.37 14.56
N ASP A 88 8.01 8.18 15.10
CA ASP A 88 8.91 7.95 16.23
C ASP A 88 10.06 7.01 15.83
N PRO A 89 11.31 7.48 15.71
CA PRO A 89 12.45 6.63 15.35
C PRO A 89 12.66 5.44 16.31
N ALA A 90 12.23 5.53 17.57
CA ALA A 90 12.37 4.44 18.53
C ALA A 90 11.56 3.18 18.14
N ILE A 91 10.46 3.35 17.40
CA ILE A 91 9.70 2.20 16.90
C ILE A 91 10.47 1.43 15.83
N LEU A 92 11.26 2.12 15.01
CA LEU A 92 12.08 1.49 13.97
C LEU A 92 13.22 0.69 14.58
N GLU A 93 13.82 1.21 15.65
CA GLU A 93 14.82 0.47 16.45
C GLU A 93 14.20 -0.78 17.09
N THR A 94 12.98 -0.65 17.63
CA THR A 94 12.25 -1.77 18.21
C THR A 94 11.92 -2.84 17.17
N ILE A 95 11.43 -2.46 16.00
CA ILE A 95 11.20 -3.38 14.86
C ILE A 95 12.49 -4.09 14.47
N SER A 96 13.60 -3.34 14.35
CA SER A 96 14.92 -3.86 14.02
C SER A 96 15.51 -4.83 15.07
N SER A 97 14.93 -4.87 16.28
CA SER A 97 15.31 -5.84 17.31
C SER A 97 14.59 -7.20 17.16
N TYR A 98 13.47 -7.25 16.45
CA TYR A 98 12.67 -8.47 16.23
C TYR A 98 12.94 -9.14 14.88
N ILE A 99 13.61 -8.45 13.96
CA ILE A 99 13.94 -8.95 12.63
C ILE A 99 15.28 -8.39 12.16
N ASN A 100 16.00 -9.13 11.32
CA ASN A 100 17.30 -8.69 10.84
C ASN A 100 17.18 -7.40 9.99
N PRO A 101 17.93 -6.32 10.32
CA PRO A 101 17.80 -5.03 9.63
C PRO A 101 18.03 -5.09 8.12
N SER A 102 18.79 -6.07 7.62
CA SER A 102 19.10 -6.22 6.20
C SER A 102 17.89 -6.53 5.32
N CYS A 103 16.76 -6.95 5.89
CA CYS A 103 15.52 -7.18 5.14
C CYS A 103 14.56 -5.98 5.19
N LEU A 104 14.93 -4.88 5.86
CA LEU A 104 14.08 -3.72 6.05
C LEU A 104 14.39 -2.62 5.05
N THR A 105 13.35 -2.03 4.46
CA THR A 105 13.40 -0.76 3.74
C THR A 105 12.37 0.18 4.33
N ILE A 106 12.81 1.35 4.80
CA ILE A 106 11.95 2.31 5.49
C ILE A 106 11.54 3.42 4.53
N LEU A 107 10.24 3.58 4.34
CA LEU A 107 9.65 4.70 3.62
C LEU A 107 9.00 5.64 4.63
N GLU A 108 9.56 6.84 4.77
CA GLU A 108 8.96 7.88 5.60
C GLU A 108 7.81 8.55 4.85
N THR A 109 6.65 8.65 5.49
CA THR A 109 5.43 9.29 4.96
C THR A 109 5.12 10.57 5.72
N ARG A 110 3.98 11.23 5.43
CA ARG A 110 3.55 12.39 6.24
C ARG A 110 3.28 12.01 7.70
N GLY A 111 2.58 10.89 7.92
CA GLY A 111 2.05 10.49 9.24
C GLY A 111 3.00 9.60 10.04
N GLY A 112 3.89 8.87 9.37
CA GLY A 112 4.75 7.89 10.02
C GLY A 112 5.64 7.16 9.01
N TYR A 113 5.61 5.83 9.03
CA TYR A 113 6.50 5.00 8.22
C TYR A 113 5.77 3.81 7.60
N HIS A 114 6.09 3.49 6.34
CA HIS A 114 5.91 2.15 5.82
C HIS A 114 7.23 1.39 5.96
N VAL A 115 7.21 0.28 6.70
CA VAL A 115 8.37 -0.59 6.88
C VAL A 115 8.19 -1.81 5.97
N LEU A 116 8.91 -1.80 4.85
CA LEU A 116 8.88 -2.90 3.88
C LEU A 116 9.85 -3.99 4.32
N ILE A 117 9.35 -5.21 4.46
CA ILE A 117 10.09 -6.40 4.85
C ILE A 117 10.24 -7.30 3.64
N GLU A 118 11.46 -7.48 3.15
CA GLU A 118 11.77 -8.44 2.08
C GLU A 118 11.73 -9.88 2.62
N LEU A 119 10.69 -10.63 2.24
CA LEU A 119 10.39 -11.95 2.82
C LEU A 119 11.48 -12.99 2.56
N ALA A 120 12.21 -12.87 1.45
CA ALA A 120 13.31 -13.77 1.09
C ALA A 120 14.58 -13.51 1.92
N ALA A 121 14.76 -12.29 2.43
CA ALA A 121 15.93 -11.86 3.18
C ALA A 121 15.79 -12.05 4.70
N ILE A 122 14.65 -12.58 5.17
CA ILE A 122 14.41 -12.82 6.60
C ILE A 122 15.29 -13.97 7.11
N ASP A 123 16.00 -13.72 8.21
CA ASP A 123 16.79 -14.73 8.90
C ASP A 123 15.88 -15.89 9.37
N PRO A 124 16.21 -17.16 9.02
CA PRO A 124 15.43 -18.33 9.43
C PRO A 124 15.15 -18.43 10.94
N SER A 125 16.04 -17.90 11.79
CA SER A 125 15.93 -17.94 13.24
C SER A 125 14.74 -17.15 13.80
N VAL A 126 14.39 -16.03 13.16
CA VAL A 126 13.28 -15.16 13.58
C VAL A 126 12.01 -15.36 12.76
N LYS A 127 12.07 -16.16 11.68
CA LYS A 127 10.99 -16.35 10.69
C LYS A 127 9.62 -16.70 11.28
N LYS A 128 9.58 -17.37 12.44
CA LYS A 128 8.33 -17.77 13.12
C LYS A 128 7.82 -16.76 14.15
N THR A 129 8.63 -15.79 14.57
CA THR A 129 8.32 -14.91 15.70
C THR A 129 8.17 -13.46 15.31
N TRP A 130 8.94 -12.98 14.31
CA TRP A 130 9.01 -11.56 13.95
C TRP A 130 7.62 -10.94 13.72
N TYR A 131 6.75 -11.64 12.98
CA TYR A 131 5.45 -11.10 12.58
C TYR A 131 4.59 -10.76 13.80
N ARG A 132 4.43 -11.72 14.71
CA ARG A 132 3.66 -11.53 15.94
C ARG A 132 4.27 -10.47 16.85
N GLN A 133 5.60 -10.37 16.90
CA GLN A 133 6.28 -9.40 17.75
C GLN A 133 6.09 -7.98 17.21
N ILE A 134 6.21 -7.80 15.90
CA ILE A 134 6.10 -6.50 15.24
C ILE A 134 4.63 -6.04 15.21
N THR A 135 3.68 -6.88 14.82
CA THR A 135 2.26 -6.48 14.73
C THR A 135 1.58 -6.27 16.09
N ALA A 136 2.24 -6.67 17.18
CA ALA A 136 1.79 -6.38 18.54
C ALA A 136 2.32 -5.04 19.08
N LEU A 137 3.19 -4.34 18.35
CA LEU A 137 3.70 -3.04 18.77
C LEU A 137 2.59 -1.97 18.74
N PRO A 138 2.64 -0.99 19.65
CA PRO A 138 1.76 0.17 19.55
C PRO A 138 2.03 0.91 18.25
N ASP A 139 1.02 1.63 17.74
CA ASP A 139 1.11 2.48 16.56
C ASP A 139 1.34 1.73 15.22
N VAL A 140 1.36 0.39 15.22
CA VAL A 140 1.21 -0.42 14.00
C VAL A 140 -0.28 -0.51 13.66
N ASP A 141 -0.71 0.20 12.62
CA ASP A 141 -2.13 0.24 12.20
C ASP A 141 -2.46 -0.96 11.32
N GLN A 142 -1.68 -1.14 10.26
CA GLN A 142 -1.93 -2.17 9.24
C GLN A 142 -0.67 -2.97 8.93
N SER A 143 -0.88 -4.24 8.60
CA SER A 143 0.19 -5.12 8.15
C SER A 143 -0.29 -5.99 7.00
N GLY A 144 0.54 -6.15 5.98
CA GLY A 144 0.25 -7.08 4.89
C GLY A 144 0.74 -6.60 3.54
N ASP A 145 -0.16 -6.59 2.57
CA ASP A 145 0.12 -6.28 1.16
C ASP A 145 -0.59 -4.98 0.79
N ASN A 146 -0.24 -3.94 1.54
CA ASN A 146 -0.90 -2.64 1.48
C ASN A 146 -0.41 -1.84 0.27
N LEU A 147 -1.15 -0.77 -0.02
CA LEU A 147 -0.67 0.26 -0.93
C LEU A 147 0.27 1.19 -0.17
N ILE A 148 1.41 1.52 -0.75
CA ILE A 148 2.34 2.51 -0.18
C ILE A 148 2.35 3.76 -1.05
N PRO A 149 2.60 4.95 -0.49
CA PRO A 149 2.74 6.15 -1.29
C PRO A 149 4.04 6.06 -2.11
N VAL A 150 4.01 6.59 -3.33
CA VAL A 150 5.18 6.56 -4.22
C VAL A 150 6.19 7.62 -3.75
N PRO A 151 7.44 7.24 -3.44
CA PRO A 151 8.47 8.19 -3.05
C PRO A 151 8.71 9.24 -4.13
N GLY A 152 8.88 10.50 -3.73
CA GLY A 152 9.02 11.63 -4.64
C GLY A 152 7.70 12.23 -5.16
N CYS A 153 6.56 11.61 -4.86
CA CYS A 153 5.23 12.19 -5.14
C CYS A 153 4.69 12.96 -3.92
N VAL A 154 3.67 13.79 -4.13
CA VAL A 154 3.02 14.53 -3.03
C VAL A 154 2.13 13.59 -2.22
N GLN A 155 2.08 13.80 -0.91
CA GLN A 155 1.15 13.18 0.02
C GLN A 155 0.82 14.21 1.13
N GLY A 156 -0.28 14.94 1.03
CA GLY A 156 -0.64 15.88 2.10
C GLY A 156 0.36 17.04 2.26
N GLY A 157 1.00 17.51 1.19
CA GLY A 157 2.06 18.53 1.31
C GLY A 157 3.39 18.01 1.89
N PHE A 158 3.52 16.70 2.06
CA PHE A 158 4.79 16.01 2.31
C PHE A 158 5.22 15.25 1.06
N VAL A 159 6.51 14.97 0.92
CA VAL A 159 7.05 14.14 -0.18
C VAL A 159 7.70 12.91 0.45
N PRO A 160 7.09 11.71 0.32
CA PRO A 160 7.65 10.49 0.86
C PRO A 160 9.03 10.18 0.30
N PHE A 161 9.91 9.65 1.15
CA PHE A 161 11.28 9.30 0.78
C PHE A 161 11.76 8.06 1.52
N PHE A 162 12.65 7.31 0.90
CA PHE A 162 13.34 6.21 1.56
C PHE A 162 14.43 6.77 2.48
N LYS A 163 14.47 6.26 3.71
CA LYS A 163 15.44 6.66 4.74
C LYS A 163 16.72 5.83 4.67
#